data_AF-A0A7J4HUT8-F1
#
_entry.id   AF-A0A7J4HUT8-F1
#
_cell.length_a   1.000
_cell.length_b   1.000
_cell.length_c   1.000
_cell.angle_alpha   90.00
_cell.angle_beta   90.00
_cell.angle_gamma   90.00
#
_symmetry.space_group_name_H-M   'P 1'
#
loop_
_entity.id
_entity.type
_entity.pdbx_description
1 polymer ?
#
loop_
_entity_poly.entity_id
_entity_poly.type
_entity_poly.pdbx_seq_one_letter_code
_entity_poly.pdbx_strand_id
1 'polypeptide(L)'
;MVNKQGIMVEFLVTVLLAIIIFVPACLFVSEFFRVSDQAKDNFIEFTKTVETMKDGQKTTSLLIMDEGTALIYFEPGFSEVVVDVDAELPKIDYTLHLQKPGQCPPEAGCFCLFQGPLYESSPTKTAFTITDPSPICRKIDTPLTLSNCGLGEPHFVNSYSCHKGFVIERNLAKDSSLLIRSYYESPRRLALQVSKEQGVIHLEG
;
A
#
# COMPACT_ATOMS: atom_id res chain seq x y z
N MET A 1 61.31 -12.61 -10.65
CA MET A 1 60.93 -11.29 -10.11
C MET A 1 59.51 -11.00 -10.56
N VAL A 2 58.55 -11.00 -9.63
CA VAL A 2 57.17 -10.60 -9.94
C VAL A 2 57.15 -9.09 -10.10
N ASN A 3 56.72 -8.61 -11.26
CA ASN A 3 56.74 -7.20 -11.58
C ASN A 3 55.66 -6.48 -10.75
N LYS A 4 56.05 -5.64 -9.79
CA LYS A 4 55.14 -4.99 -8.83
C LYS A 4 53.99 -4.21 -9.50
N GLN A 5 54.21 -3.76 -10.73
CA GLN A 5 53.20 -3.07 -11.54
C GLN A 5 52.03 -4.00 -11.96
N GLY A 6 52.29 -5.28 -12.19
CA GLY A 6 51.25 -6.25 -12.56
C GLY A 6 50.26 -6.52 -11.43
N ILE A 7 50.76 -6.59 -10.19
CA ILE A 7 49.95 -6.82 -8.99
C ILE A 7 48.96 -5.66 -8.77
N MET A 8 49.37 -4.42 -9.01
CA MET A 8 48.49 -3.25 -8.87
C MET A 8 47.36 -3.25 -9.91
N VAL A 9 47.66 -3.64 -11.15
CA VAL A 9 46.67 -3.70 -12.23
C VAL A 9 45.66 -4.82 -11.96
N GLU A 10 46.13 -6.00 -11.55
CA GLU A 10 45.26 -7.13 -11.20
C GLU A 10 44.31 -6.77 -10.06
N PHE A 11 44.82 -6.16 -8.98
CA PHE A 11 43.99 -5.68 -7.88
C PHE A 11 42.93 -4.68 -8.33
N LEU A 12 43.31 -3.69 -9.15
CA LEU A 12 42.37 -2.67 -9.64
C LEU A 12 41.27 -3.28 -10.51
N VAL A 13 41.61 -4.23 -11.40
CA VAL A 13 40.64 -4.93 -12.25
C VAL A 13 39.70 -5.79 -11.41
N THR A 14 40.21 -6.50 -10.41
CA THR A 14 39.38 -7.30 -9.49
C THR A 14 38.41 -6.43 -8.69
N VAL A 15 38.86 -5.29 -8.15
CA VAL A 15 37.98 -4.35 -7.43
C VAL A 15 36.91 -3.77 -8.35
N LEU A 16 37.29 -3.38 -9.57
CA LEU A 16 36.34 -2.84 -10.54
C LEU A 16 35.26 -3.87 -10.90
N LEU A 17 35.67 -5.12 -11.18
CA LEU A 17 34.74 -6.22 -11.44
C LEU A 17 33.83 -6.51 -10.24
N ALA A 18 34.38 -6.50 -9.02
CA ALA A 18 33.61 -6.68 -7.81
C ALA A 18 32.53 -5.60 -7.66
N ILE A 19 32.86 -4.32 -7.91
CA ILE A 19 31.88 -3.22 -7.87
C ILE A 19 30.81 -3.39 -8.95
N ILE A 20 31.20 -3.75 -10.18
CA ILE A 20 30.26 -3.96 -11.30
C ILE A 20 29.25 -5.06 -11.01
N ILE A 21 29.65 -6.10 -10.26
CA ILE A 21 28.75 -7.21 -9.90
C ILE A 21 27.95 -6.89 -8.63
N PHE A 22 28.60 -6.29 -7.62
CA PHE A 22 28.02 -6.08 -6.30
C PHE A 22 26.97 -4.96 -6.31
N VAL A 23 27.18 -3.88 -7.07
CA VAL A 23 26.23 -2.76 -7.12
C VAL A 23 24.85 -3.19 -7.67
N PRO A 24 24.74 -3.85 -8.85
CA PRO A 24 23.45 -4.35 -9.33
C PRO A 24 22.82 -5.38 -8.40
N ALA A 25 23.62 -6.26 -7.78
CA ALA A 25 23.12 -7.22 -6.81
C ALA A 25 22.52 -6.51 -5.57
N CYS A 26 23.18 -5.48 -5.04
CA CYS A 26 22.67 -4.69 -3.94
C CYS A 26 21.40 -3.91 -4.31
N LEU A 27 21.35 -3.33 -5.53
CA LEU A 27 20.16 -2.65 -6.01
C LEU A 27 18.98 -3.63 -6.12
N PHE A 28 19.19 -4.79 -6.75
CA PHE A 28 18.17 -5.83 -6.89
C PHE A 28 17.68 -6.36 -5.53
N VAL A 29 18.61 -6.59 -4.60
CA VAL A 29 18.29 -7.03 -3.24
C VAL A 29 17.50 -5.94 -2.49
N SER A 30 17.88 -4.66 -2.64
CA SER A 30 17.17 -3.55 -1.98
C SER A 30 15.73 -3.39 -2.45
N GLU A 31 15.46 -3.67 -3.73
CA GLU A 31 14.09 -3.69 -4.26
C GLU A 31 13.29 -4.89 -3.75
N PHE A 32 13.94 -6.04 -3.49
CA PHE A 32 13.28 -7.20 -2.91
C PHE A 32 12.89 -7.01 -1.43
N PHE A 33 13.61 -6.14 -0.73
CA PHE A 33 13.29 -5.71 0.64
C PHE A 33 12.55 -4.35 0.68
N ARG A 34 11.90 -3.94 -0.43
CA ARG A 34 11.29 -2.61 -0.57
C ARG A 34 10.25 -2.30 0.51
N VAL A 35 9.55 -3.31 1.04
CA VAL A 35 8.73 -3.10 2.24
C VAL A 35 9.57 -3.36 3.46
N SER A 36 9.70 -2.32 4.28
CA SER A 36 10.36 -2.42 5.56
C SER A 36 9.60 -3.41 6.43
N ASP A 37 10.34 -4.30 7.11
CA ASP A 37 9.78 -5.15 8.17
C ASP A 37 9.01 -4.31 9.18
N GLN A 38 9.41 -3.04 9.37
CA GLN A 38 8.71 -2.06 10.17
C GLN A 38 7.25 -1.81 9.73
N ALA A 39 6.97 -1.59 8.45
CA ALA A 39 5.59 -1.35 7.98
C ALA A 39 4.72 -2.60 8.14
N LYS A 40 5.29 -3.78 7.90
CA LYS A 40 4.63 -5.06 8.12
C LYS A 40 4.32 -5.30 9.60
N ASP A 41 5.30 -5.14 10.48
CA ASP A 41 5.14 -5.34 11.91
C ASP A 41 4.15 -4.33 12.49
N ASN A 42 4.21 -3.08 12.03
CA ASN A 42 3.26 -2.03 12.38
C ASN A 42 1.82 -2.38 11.95
N PHE A 43 1.62 -2.92 10.74
CA PHE A 43 0.30 -3.38 10.29
C PHE A 43 -0.25 -4.53 11.17
N ILE A 44 0.61 -5.49 11.52
CA ILE A 44 0.23 -6.62 12.39
C ILE A 44 -0.14 -6.12 13.79
N GLU A 45 0.63 -5.19 14.34
CA GLU A 45 0.32 -4.57 15.63
C GLU A 45 -0.98 -3.78 15.57
N PHE A 46 -1.17 -2.96 14.53
CA PHE A 46 -2.39 -2.18 14.32
C PHE A 46 -3.65 -3.05 14.26
N THR A 47 -3.63 -4.11 13.44
CA THR A 47 -4.77 -5.05 13.34
C THR A 47 -5.08 -5.73 14.66
N LYS A 48 -4.05 -6.12 15.42
CA LYS A 48 -4.22 -6.69 16.77
C LYS A 48 -4.84 -5.67 17.72
N THR A 49 -4.44 -4.40 17.64
CA THR A 49 -5.07 -3.33 18.43
C THR A 49 -6.55 -3.26 18.11
N VAL A 50 -6.92 -3.15 16.82
CA VAL A 50 -8.30 -3.10 16.31
C VAL A 50 -9.14 -4.29 16.82
N GLU A 51 -8.62 -5.52 16.70
CA GLU A 51 -9.31 -6.75 17.15
C GLU A 51 -9.56 -6.80 18.66
N THR A 52 -8.64 -6.24 19.46
CA THR A 52 -8.71 -6.29 20.92
C THR A 52 -9.45 -5.10 21.55
N MET A 53 -9.92 -4.14 20.73
CA MET A 53 -10.67 -2.98 21.23
C MET A 53 -12.01 -3.37 21.82
N LYS A 54 -12.30 -2.77 22.98
CA LYS A 54 -13.61 -2.85 23.66
C LYS A 54 -14.49 -1.67 23.24
N ASP A 55 -15.80 -1.86 23.30
CA ASP A 55 -16.75 -0.77 23.05
C ASP A 55 -16.51 0.40 24.03
N GLY A 56 -16.56 1.62 23.50
CA GLY A 56 -16.26 2.86 24.21
C GLY A 56 -14.77 3.19 24.31
N GLN A 57 -13.87 2.30 23.88
CA GLN A 57 -12.43 2.56 23.90
C GLN A 57 -12.04 3.49 22.74
N LYS A 58 -11.16 4.46 23.04
CA LYS A 58 -10.47 5.30 22.06
C LYS A 58 -8.97 5.15 22.25
N THR A 59 -8.23 5.04 21.17
CA THR A 59 -6.77 4.97 21.17
C THR A 59 -6.22 5.70 19.96
N THR A 60 -5.05 6.28 20.10
CA THR A 60 -4.29 6.76 18.93
C THR A 60 -3.30 5.66 18.57
N SER A 61 -3.27 5.28 17.29
CA SER A 61 -2.31 4.33 16.75
C SER A 61 -1.48 5.00 15.67
N LEU A 62 -0.18 4.74 15.66
CA LEU A 62 0.69 5.21 14.60
C LEU A 62 0.66 4.20 13.47
N LEU A 63 0.29 4.64 12.29
CA LEU A 63 0.37 3.85 11.08
C LEU A 63 1.62 4.25 10.28
N ILE A 64 2.45 3.26 9.93
CA ILE A 64 3.66 3.44 9.17
C ILE A 64 3.50 2.73 7.82
N MET A 65 3.53 3.50 6.74
CA MET A 65 3.35 3.00 5.39
C MET A 65 4.54 3.35 4.51
N ASP A 66 5.07 2.36 3.79
CA ASP A 66 6.11 2.59 2.79
C ASP A 66 5.49 3.07 1.47
N GLU A 67 6.33 3.59 0.59
CA GLU A 67 5.85 4.14 -0.68
C GLU A 67 5.41 3.02 -1.62
N GLY A 68 4.33 3.23 -2.37
CA GLY A 68 3.76 2.20 -3.24
C GLY A 68 2.99 1.12 -2.47
N THR A 69 2.52 1.44 -1.25
CA THR A 69 1.74 0.51 -0.41
C THR A 69 0.34 1.07 -0.13
N ALA A 70 -0.61 0.17 0.14
CA ALA A 70 -1.97 0.54 0.53
C ALA A 70 -2.52 -0.40 1.59
N LEU A 71 -3.30 0.14 2.51
CA LEU A 71 -4.18 -0.61 3.38
C LEU A 71 -5.59 -0.56 2.84
N ILE A 72 -6.19 -1.74 2.66
CA ILE A 72 -7.50 -1.87 2.04
C ILE A 72 -8.38 -2.68 2.99
N TYR A 73 -9.53 -2.11 3.34
CA TYR A 73 -10.58 -2.84 4.03
C TYR A 73 -11.63 -3.29 3.02
N PHE A 74 -11.85 -4.59 2.95
CA PHE A 74 -12.90 -5.22 2.16
C PHE A 74 -14.08 -5.55 3.07
N GLU A 75 -15.27 -5.03 2.75
CA GLU A 75 -16.49 -5.37 3.47
C GLU A 75 -16.88 -6.85 3.29
N PRO A 76 -17.56 -7.46 4.28
CA PRO A 76 -18.11 -8.81 4.15
C PRO A 76 -19.02 -8.94 2.92
N GLY A 77 -18.89 -10.05 2.18
CA GLY A 77 -19.72 -10.37 1.02
C GLY A 77 -19.28 -9.74 -0.31
N PHE A 78 -18.27 -8.88 -0.31
CA PHE A 78 -17.76 -8.24 -1.53
C PHE A 78 -16.39 -8.78 -1.93
N SER A 79 -16.16 -8.87 -3.25
CA SER A 79 -14.91 -9.37 -3.86
C SER A 79 -13.94 -8.26 -4.26
N GLU A 80 -14.33 -7.00 -4.13
CA GLU A 80 -13.50 -5.86 -4.51
C GLU A 80 -13.92 -4.61 -3.73
N VAL A 81 -12.97 -3.68 -3.58
CA VAL A 81 -13.24 -2.29 -3.25
C VAL A 81 -13.16 -1.48 -4.54
N VAL A 82 -14.17 -0.66 -4.80
CA VAL A 82 -14.19 0.22 -5.97
C VAL A 82 -13.92 1.64 -5.50
N VAL A 83 -12.92 2.26 -6.10
CA VAL A 83 -12.57 3.66 -5.83
C VAL A 83 -12.85 4.46 -7.09
N ASP A 84 -13.79 5.39 -7.00
CA ASP A 84 -14.08 6.34 -8.06
C ASP A 84 -13.28 7.62 -7.82
N VAL A 85 -12.50 8.00 -8.82
CA VAL A 85 -11.62 9.17 -8.81
C VAL A 85 -12.12 10.16 -9.85
N ASP A 86 -12.63 11.28 -9.36
CA ASP A 86 -12.92 12.47 -10.15
C ASP A 86 -11.65 13.33 -10.18
N ALA A 87 -10.98 13.37 -11.32
CA ALA A 87 -9.72 14.08 -11.47
C ALA A 87 -9.94 15.55 -11.81
N GLU A 88 -9.08 16.43 -11.28
CA GLU A 88 -9.11 17.85 -11.64
C GLU A 88 -8.79 18.08 -13.14
N LEU A 89 -8.09 17.13 -13.76
CA LEU A 89 -7.74 17.18 -15.17
C LEU A 89 -8.95 16.83 -16.07
N PRO A 90 -9.25 17.64 -17.10
CA PRO A 90 -10.45 17.46 -17.91
C PRO A 90 -10.46 16.09 -18.60
N LYS A 91 -11.54 15.33 -18.35
CA LYS A 91 -11.84 14.02 -18.97
C LYS A 91 -10.90 12.88 -18.55
N ILE A 92 -10.36 12.92 -17.32
CA ILE A 92 -9.51 11.84 -16.79
C ILE A 92 -10.13 11.28 -15.50
N ASP A 93 -11.45 11.07 -15.49
CA ASP A 93 -12.10 10.32 -14.41
C ASP A 93 -11.75 8.85 -14.58
N TYR A 94 -11.44 8.17 -13.49
CA TYR A 94 -11.17 6.74 -13.53
C TYR A 94 -11.62 6.02 -12.28
N THR A 95 -11.76 4.71 -12.43
CA THR A 95 -12.16 3.80 -11.36
C THR A 95 -11.03 2.82 -11.09
N LEU A 96 -10.68 2.65 -9.83
CA LEU A 96 -9.76 1.61 -9.37
C LEU A 96 -10.58 0.45 -8.78
N HIS A 97 -10.34 -0.75 -9.29
CA HIS A 97 -10.94 -2.00 -8.83
C HIS A 97 -9.90 -2.79 -8.05
N LEU A 98 -9.88 -2.63 -6.72
CA LEU A 98 -8.95 -3.36 -5.86
C LEU A 98 -9.56 -4.72 -5.53
N GLN A 99 -8.93 -5.80 -6.01
CA GLN A 99 -9.48 -7.16 -5.85
C GLN A 99 -9.17 -7.74 -4.47
N LYS A 100 -10.18 -8.36 -3.84
CA LYS A 100 -10.04 -9.05 -2.56
C LYS A 100 -9.14 -10.28 -2.73
N PRO A 101 -8.05 -10.41 -1.95
CA PRO A 101 -7.17 -11.57 -2.05
C PRO A 101 -7.88 -12.87 -1.68
N GLY A 102 -7.57 -13.96 -2.39
CA GLY A 102 -8.21 -15.27 -2.17
C GLY A 102 -8.01 -15.88 -0.77
N GLN A 103 -7.02 -15.39 0.00
CA GLN A 103 -6.81 -15.79 1.39
C GLN A 103 -7.83 -15.19 2.37
N CYS A 104 -8.61 -14.19 1.94
CA CYS A 104 -9.67 -13.58 2.75
C CYS A 104 -10.99 -14.34 2.59
N PRO A 105 -11.64 -14.76 3.68
CA PRO A 105 -12.95 -15.40 3.60
C PRO A 105 -14.00 -14.44 3.01
N PRO A 106 -14.90 -14.93 2.12
CA PRO A 106 -15.90 -14.09 1.47
C PRO A 106 -16.91 -13.51 2.47
N GLU A 107 -17.27 -14.26 3.51
CA GLU A 107 -18.28 -13.91 4.52
C GLU A 107 -17.81 -12.95 5.61
N ALA A 108 -16.51 -12.61 5.67
CA ALA A 108 -15.96 -11.73 6.70
C ALA A 108 -15.28 -10.51 6.10
N GLY A 109 -15.15 -9.47 6.93
CA GLY A 109 -14.33 -8.31 6.64
C GLY A 109 -12.87 -8.73 6.56
N CYS A 110 -12.12 -8.10 5.66
CA CYS A 110 -10.69 -8.39 5.53
C CYS A 110 -9.92 -7.08 5.42
N PHE A 111 -8.90 -6.91 6.25
CA PHE A 111 -8.00 -5.78 6.17
C PHE A 111 -6.65 -6.25 5.65
N CYS A 112 -6.18 -5.65 4.56
CA CYS A 112 -5.01 -6.11 3.82
C CYS A 112 -4.00 -4.99 3.61
N LEU A 113 -2.73 -5.29 3.82
CA LEU A 113 -1.61 -4.48 3.37
C LEU A 113 -1.13 -4.98 2.00
N PHE A 114 -1.25 -4.11 1.00
CA PHE A 114 -0.70 -4.27 -0.34
C PHE A 114 0.68 -3.62 -0.38
N GLN A 115 1.65 -4.33 -0.93
CA GLN A 115 3.10 -4.08 -0.85
C GLN A 115 3.76 -3.93 -2.23
N GLY A 116 3.13 -4.50 -3.26
CA GLY A 116 3.61 -4.45 -4.63
C GLY A 116 2.46 -4.69 -5.59
N PRO A 117 1.46 -3.79 -5.63
CA PRO A 117 0.30 -3.99 -6.47
C PRO A 117 0.68 -4.04 -7.95
N LEU A 118 0.06 -4.98 -8.66
CA LEU A 118 0.06 -5.08 -10.10
C LEU A 118 -1.15 -4.32 -10.66
N TYR A 119 -0.90 -3.59 -11.74
CA TYR A 119 -1.90 -2.76 -12.42
C TYR A 119 -2.24 -3.38 -13.76
N GLU A 120 -3.51 -3.69 -13.94
CA GLU A 120 -4.04 -4.09 -15.23
C GLU A 120 -4.97 -2.98 -15.74
N SER A 121 -4.52 -2.25 -16.76
CA SER A 121 -5.33 -1.25 -17.43
C SER A 121 -6.08 -1.89 -18.59
N SER A 122 -7.37 -1.61 -18.73
CA SER A 122 -8.07 -1.91 -19.98
C SER A 122 -7.72 -0.83 -21.02
N PRO A 123 -7.26 -1.17 -22.24
CA PRO A 123 -6.87 -0.18 -23.26
C PRO A 123 -7.98 0.79 -23.69
N THR A 124 -9.23 0.46 -23.34
CA THR A 124 -10.43 1.17 -23.79
C THR A 124 -11.24 1.76 -22.65
N LYS A 125 -10.83 1.54 -21.39
CA LYS A 125 -11.59 2.01 -20.22
C LYS A 125 -10.69 2.78 -19.26
N THR A 126 -11.28 3.77 -18.63
CA THR A 126 -10.73 4.47 -17.46
C THR A 126 -10.87 3.61 -16.20
N ALA A 127 -10.65 2.30 -16.32
CA ALA A 127 -10.77 1.35 -15.22
C ALA A 127 -9.46 0.58 -15.08
N PHE A 128 -8.94 0.59 -13.86
CA PHE A 128 -7.70 -0.10 -13.49
C PHE A 128 -8.01 -1.19 -12.49
N THR A 129 -7.65 -2.42 -12.81
CA THR A 129 -7.72 -3.52 -11.84
C THR A 129 -6.40 -3.56 -11.09
N ILE A 130 -6.50 -3.51 -9.76
CA ILE A 130 -5.36 -3.56 -8.85
C ILE A 130 -5.42 -4.88 -8.09
N THR A 131 -4.35 -5.66 -8.21
CA THR A 131 -4.16 -6.92 -7.47
C THR A 131 -2.82 -6.88 -6.75
N ASP A 132 -2.66 -7.65 -5.69
CA ASP A 132 -1.35 -7.88 -5.07
C ASP A 132 -1.11 -9.39 -5.04
N PRO A 133 0.04 -9.89 -5.56
CA PRO A 133 0.35 -11.31 -5.54
C PRO A 133 0.69 -11.85 -4.14
N SER A 134 1.10 -10.97 -3.22
CA SER A 134 1.54 -11.34 -1.87
C SER A 134 1.07 -10.35 -0.79
N PRO A 135 -0.25 -10.09 -0.66
CA PRO A 135 -0.75 -9.15 0.33
C PRO A 135 -0.71 -9.77 1.72
N ILE A 136 -0.54 -8.94 2.75
CA ILE A 136 -0.63 -9.37 4.14
C ILE A 136 -2.02 -9.03 4.64
N CYS A 137 -2.88 -10.04 4.82
CA CYS A 137 -4.26 -9.83 5.26
C CYS A 137 -4.52 -10.34 6.67
N ARG A 138 -5.51 -9.72 7.31
CA ARG A 138 -6.12 -10.14 8.57
C ARG A 138 -7.62 -10.13 8.41
N LYS A 139 -8.25 -11.21 8.87
CA LYS A 139 -9.70 -11.30 8.96
C LYS A 139 -10.15 -10.38 10.09
N ILE A 140 -11.10 -9.50 9.82
CA ILE A 140 -11.66 -8.61 10.84
C ILE A 140 -13.15 -8.88 10.95
N ASP A 141 -13.57 -9.40 12.11
CA ASP A 141 -14.97 -9.74 12.39
C ASP A 141 -15.81 -8.52 12.78
N THR A 142 -15.17 -7.44 13.21
CA THR A 142 -15.84 -6.18 13.57
C THR A 142 -15.92 -5.28 12.33
N PRO A 143 -17.07 -4.65 12.02
CA PRO A 143 -17.15 -3.68 10.94
C PRO A 143 -16.18 -2.52 11.17
N LEU A 144 -15.42 -2.14 10.15
CA LEU A 144 -14.55 -0.96 10.16
C LEU A 144 -15.15 0.10 9.25
N THR A 145 -15.04 1.34 9.70
CA THR A 145 -15.44 2.51 8.93
C THR A 145 -14.33 3.54 8.97
N LEU A 146 -14.15 4.24 7.86
CA LEU A 146 -13.26 5.38 7.72
C LEU A 146 -14.12 6.59 7.39
N SER A 147 -13.83 7.74 7.99
CA SER A 147 -14.62 8.96 7.80
C SER A 147 -14.71 9.38 6.32
N ASN A 148 -13.66 9.07 5.54
CA ASN A 148 -13.56 9.29 4.10
C ASN A 148 -13.10 8.00 3.40
N CYS A 149 -13.07 7.99 2.06
CA CYS A 149 -12.57 6.84 1.28
C CYS A 149 -11.09 6.54 1.55
N GLY A 150 -10.30 7.55 1.89
CA GLY A 150 -8.90 7.43 2.26
C GLY A 150 -8.46 8.52 3.22
N LEU A 151 -7.18 8.51 3.55
CA LEU A 151 -6.52 9.52 4.37
C LEU A 151 -5.34 10.11 3.60
N GLY A 152 -5.06 11.39 3.85
CA GLY A 152 -4.01 12.14 3.17
C GLY A 152 -4.51 13.43 2.54
N GLU A 153 -3.61 14.10 1.84
CA GLU A 153 -3.92 15.32 1.09
C GLU A 153 -4.26 14.96 -0.37
N PRO A 154 -5.37 15.45 -0.93
CA PRO A 154 -5.71 15.20 -2.32
C PRO A 154 -4.75 15.94 -3.25
N HIS A 155 -4.20 15.25 -4.25
CA HIS A 155 -3.41 15.85 -5.33
C HIS A 155 -4.09 15.63 -6.67
N PHE A 156 -4.52 16.71 -7.34
CA PHE A 156 -5.23 16.67 -8.62
C PHE A 156 -6.55 15.86 -8.61
N VAL A 157 -7.22 15.80 -7.47
CA VAL A 157 -8.48 15.05 -7.27
C VAL A 157 -9.56 16.02 -6.80
N ASN A 158 -10.70 16.06 -7.50
CA ASN A 158 -11.91 16.77 -7.07
C ASN A 158 -12.68 15.94 -6.02
N SER A 159 -12.81 14.64 -6.27
CA SER A 159 -13.47 13.70 -5.35
C SER A 159 -12.87 12.29 -5.42
N TYR A 160 -12.92 11.61 -4.28
CA TYR A 160 -12.37 10.26 -4.08
C TYR A 160 -13.34 9.48 -3.22
N SER A 161 -14.13 8.62 -3.85
CA SER A 161 -15.21 7.87 -3.19
C SER A 161 -14.94 6.37 -3.25
N CYS A 162 -15.17 5.70 -2.13
CA CYS A 162 -14.99 4.27 -2.01
C CYS A 162 -16.35 3.59 -1.90
N HIS A 163 -16.45 2.42 -2.50
CA HIS A 163 -17.60 1.53 -2.38
C HIS A 163 -17.13 0.16 -1.89
N LYS A 164 -17.92 -0.42 -0.97
CA LYS A 164 -17.72 -1.77 -0.41
C LYS A 164 -16.43 -1.92 0.41
N GLY A 165 -15.98 -0.83 1.01
CA GLY A 165 -14.72 -0.76 1.75
C GLY A 165 -14.09 0.63 1.75
N PHE A 166 -12.82 0.70 2.13
CA PHE A 166 -12.01 1.92 2.05
C PHE A 166 -10.54 1.60 1.75
N VAL A 167 -9.79 2.62 1.32
CA VAL A 167 -8.39 2.51 0.93
C VAL A 167 -7.58 3.64 1.56
N ILE A 168 -6.61 3.30 2.40
CA ILE A 168 -5.56 4.23 2.84
C ILE A 168 -4.33 3.89 2.01
N GLU A 169 -3.92 4.78 1.11
CA GLU A 169 -2.79 4.54 0.22
C GLU A 169 -1.66 5.54 0.42
N ARG A 170 -0.45 5.13 0.05
CA ARG A 170 0.70 6.01 -0.02
C ARG A 170 1.40 5.84 -1.35
N ASN A 171 1.09 6.74 -2.29
CA ASN A 171 1.67 6.78 -3.62
C ASN A 171 1.55 5.43 -4.35
N LEU A 172 0.42 4.74 -4.21
CA LEU A 172 0.23 3.41 -4.80
C LEU A 172 0.53 3.48 -6.30
N ALA A 173 -0.09 4.46 -6.96
CA ALA A 173 -0.11 4.57 -8.42
C ALA A 173 0.93 5.55 -9.01
N LYS A 174 1.90 6.00 -8.22
CA LYS A 174 2.91 6.98 -8.67
C LYS A 174 3.68 6.53 -9.92
N ASP A 175 3.89 5.23 -10.08
CA ASP A 175 4.68 4.65 -11.17
C ASP A 175 3.83 3.88 -12.21
N SER A 176 2.51 3.80 -12.04
CA SER A 176 1.68 2.85 -12.81
C SER A 176 1.32 3.34 -14.21
N SER A 177 1.08 4.64 -14.41
CA SER A 177 0.97 5.25 -15.74
C SER A 177 0.92 6.78 -15.67
N LEU A 178 1.15 7.46 -16.80
CA LEU A 178 0.91 8.90 -16.93
C LEU A 178 -0.53 9.34 -16.65
N LEU A 179 -1.49 8.40 -16.69
CA LEU A 179 -2.92 8.69 -16.50
C LEU A 179 -3.31 8.74 -15.02
N ILE A 180 -2.55 8.09 -14.14
CA ILE A 180 -2.86 8.05 -12.70
C ILE A 180 -2.00 9.11 -12.00
N ARG A 181 -2.38 10.37 -12.18
CA ARG A 181 -1.76 11.53 -11.49
C ARG A 181 -2.59 12.05 -10.33
N SER A 182 -3.79 11.50 -10.13
CA SER A 182 -4.76 11.96 -9.16
C SER A 182 -4.83 10.99 -7.98
N TYR A 183 -4.20 11.34 -6.87
CA TYR A 183 -4.04 10.40 -5.74
C TYR A 183 -4.09 11.13 -4.40
N TYR A 184 -4.15 10.35 -3.32
CA TYR A 184 -4.02 10.89 -1.96
C TYR A 184 -2.58 10.70 -1.49
N GLU A 185 -1.90 11.81 -1.21
CA GLU A 185 -0.57 11.75 -0.63
C GLU A 185 -0.69 11.64 0.89
N SER A 186 -0.21 10.52 1.42
CA SER A 186 -0.10 10.29 2.85
C SER A 186 1.35 10.39 3.32
N PRO A 187 1.62 11.03 4.49
CA PRO A 187 2.94 10.97 5.09
C PRO A 187 3.29 9.53 5.43
N ARG A 188 4.60 9.20 5.48
CA ARG A 188 5.08 7.87 5.87
C ARG A 188 4.53 7.42 7.23
N ARG A 189 4.32 8.37 8.14
CA ARG A 189 3.84 8.16 9.50
C ARG A 189 2.54 8.94 9.67
N LEU A 190 1.44 8.21 9.80
CA LEU A 190 0.10 8.76 9.93
C LEU A 190 -0.45 8.42 11.32
N ALA A 191 -0.85 9.42 12.09
CA ALA A 191 -1.48 9.20 13.38
C ALA A 191 -2.98 8.98 13.18
N LEU A 192 -3.49 7.81 13.56
CA LEU A 192 -4.90 7.47 13.44
C LEU A 192 -5.54 7.45 14.81
N GLN A 193 -6.62 8.19 14.98
CA GLN A 193 -7.55 7.96 16.07
C GLN A 193 -8.43 6.77 15.71
N VAL A 194 -8.40 5.75 16.57
CA VAL A 194 -9.21 4.54 16.46
C VAL A 194 -10.16 4.55 17.64
N SER A 195 -11.46 4.49 17.37
CA SER A 195 -12.49 4.36 18.39
C SER A 195 -13.39 3.17 18.07
N LYS A 196 -13.97 2.55 19.10
CA LYS A 196 -15.00 1.53 18.93
C LYS A 196 -16.29 1.99 19.58
N GLU A 197 -17.33 2.17 18.80
CA GLU A 197 -18.63 2.65 19.26
C GLU A 197 -19.71 1.71 18.73
N GLN A 198 -20.55 1.18 19.63
CA GLN A 198 -21.66 0.27 19.29
C GLN A 198 -21.24 -0.96 18.45
N GLY A 199 -20.07 -1.54 18.72
CA GLY A 199 -19.56 -2.68 17.96
C GLY A 199 -19.03 -2.34 16.57
N VAL A 200 -18.88 -1.06 16.21
CA VAL A 200 -18.25 -0.59 14.97
C VAL A 200 -16.94 0.10 15.31
N ILE A 201 -15.89 -0.16 14.52
CA ILE A 201 -14.60 0.53 14.66
C ILE A 201 -14.57 1.70 13.68
N HIS A 202 -14.30 2.88 14.21
CA HIS A 202 -14.14 4.11 13.43
C HIS A 202 -12.66 4.48 13.39
N LEU A 203 -12.18 4.75 12.19
CA LEU A 203 -10.85 5.26 11.91
C LEU A 203 -10.97 6.73 11.49
N GLU A 204 -10.15 7.58 12.12
CA GLU A 204 -10.07 9.01 11.84
C GLU A 204 -8.59 9.40 11.76
N GLY A 205 -8.22 10.23 10.80
CA GLY A 205 -6.84 10.69 10.57
C GLY A 205 -6.74 12.19 10.40
#